data_AF-A0A2J6QMS4-F1
#
_entry.id   AF-A0A2J6QMS4-F1
#
_cell.length_a   1.000
_cell.length_b   1.000
_cell.length_c   1.000
_cell.angle_alpha   90.00
_cell.angle_beta   90.00
_cell.angle_gamma   90.00
#
_symmetry.space_group_name_H-M   'P 1'
#
loop_
_entity.id
_entity.type
_entity.pdbx_description
1 polymer ?
#
loop_
_entity_poly.entity_id
_entity_poly.type
_entity_poly.pdbx_seq_one_letter_code
_entity_poly.pdbx_strand_id
1 'polypeptide(L)' 'MAWPPYSPDLNPIENLWKMLKAEIDRAHPELKGMGNSNAVMDFMIRCAQEAWETLGPELLNKLAEGMQ' A
#
# COMPACT_ATOMS: atom_id res chain seq x y z
N MET A 1 -19.01 2.53 13.65
CA MET A 1 -19.61 3.07 12.41
C MET A 1 -19.69 1.92 11.42
N ALA A 2 -20.86 1.57 10.92
CA ALA A 2 -20.98 0.52 9.91
C ALA A 2 -20.72 1.16 8.54
N TRP A 3 -19.67 0.75 7.84
CA TRP A 3 -19.43 1.23 6.48
C TRP A 3 -20.54 0.71 5.55
N PRO A 4 -21.06 1.55 4.64
CA PRO A 4 -22.04 1.09 3.68
C PRO A 4 -21.45 -0.01 2.80
N PRO A 5 -22.26 -1.01 2.39
CA PRO A 5 -21.83 -2.03 1.46
C PRO A 5 -21.28 -1.40 0.17
N TYR A 6 -20.25 -2.00 -0.42
CA TYR A 6 -19.68 -1.58 -1.70
C TYR A 6 -19.16 -0.13 -1.77
N SER A 7 -18.67 0.42 -0.64
CA SER A 7 -18.03 1.75 -0.59
C SER A 7 -16.50 1.62 -0.39
N PRO A 8 -15.74 1.13 -1.39
CA PRO A 8 -14.29 0.98 -1.28
C PRO A 8 -13.56 2.32 -1.14
N ASP A 9 -14.16 3.41 -1.62
CA ASP A 9 -13.73 4.79 -1.43
C ASP A 9 -13.82 5.27 0.03
N LEU A 10 -14.76 4.71 0.81
CA LEU A 10 -14.93 4.94 2.24
C LEU A 10 -14.17 3.93 3.12
N ASN A 11 -13.43 2.99 2.52
CA ASN A 11 -12.59 2.04 3.25
C ASN A 11 -11.13 2.50 3.28
N PRO A 12 -10.59 2.91 4.46
CA PRO A 12 -9.21 3.38 4.58
C PRO A 12 -8.16 2.41 4.09
N ILE A 13 -8.46 1.11 4.10
CA ILE A 13 -7.50 0.11 3.63
C ILE A 13 -7.25 0.19 2.12
N GLU A 14 -8.25 0.57 1.31
CA GLU A 14 -8.09 0.69 -0.15
C GLU A 14 -7.21 1.89 -0.51
N ASN A 15 -7.33 2.99 0.24
CA ASN A 15 -6.46 4.14 0.07
C ASN A 15 -5.03 3.84 0.54
N LEU A 16 -4.89 3.09 1.63
CA LEU A 16 -3.59 2.59 2.07
C LEU A 16 -2.92 1.71 1.00
N TRP A 17 -3.67 0.79 0.38
CA TRP A 17 -3.15 -0.05 -0.70
C TRP A 17 -2.68 0.75 -1.91
N LYS A 18 -3.40 1.82 -2.28
CA LYS A 18 -2.97 2.72 -3.35
C LYS A 18 -1.65 3.41 -3.00
N MET A 19 -1.50 3.89 -1.77
CA MET A 19 -0.29 4.56 -1.31
C MET A 19 0.90 3.61 -1.26
N LEU A 20 0.72 2.39 -0.73
CA LEU A 20 1.76 1.36 -0.72
C LEU A 20 2.22 1.01 -2.14
N LYS A 21 1.30 0.78 -3.07
CA LYS A 21 1.65 0.48 -4.47
C LYS A 21 2.40 1.63 -5.14
N ALA A 22 1.98 2.88 -4.90
CA ALA A 22 2.65 4.05 -5.43
C ALA A 22 4.09 4.18 -4.88
N GLU A 23 4.29 3.88 -3.59
CA GLU A 23 5.60 3.92 -2.96
C GLU A 23 6.52 2.79 -3.47
N ILE A 24 6.00 1.58 -3.62
CA ILE A 24 6.72 0.45 -4.24
C ILE A 24 7.11 0.80 -5.68
N ASP A 25 6.20 1.34 -6.48
CA ASP A 25 6.47 1.75 -7.86
C ASP A 25 7.55 2.85 -7.95
N ARG A 26 7.60 3.74 -6.94
CA ARG A 26 8.58 4.83 -6.85
C ARG A 26 9.96 4.33 -6.44
N ALA A 27 10.03 3.44 -5.44
CA ALA A 27 11.28 2.94 -4.88
C ALA A 27 11.89 1.79 -5.70
N HIS A 28 11.05 0.95 -6.30
CA HIS A 28 11.44 -0.27 -7.02
C HIS A 28 10.77 -0.37 -8.41
N PRO A 29 11.03 0.57 -9.33
CA PRO A 29 10.46 0.52 -10.68
C PRO A 29 10.81 -0.76 -11.45
N GLU A 30 11.92 -1.42 -11.10
CA GLU A 30 12.38 -2.68 -11.67
C GLU A 30 11.37 -3.83 -11.51
N LEU A 31 10.51 -3.79 -10.49
CA LEU A 31 9.51 -4.82 -10.23
C LEU A 31 8.54 -5.03 -11.41
N LYS A 32 8.24 -3.97 -12.17
CA LYS A 32 7.28 -4.01 -13.30
C LYS A 32 7.72 -4.93 -14.44
N GLY A 33 9.01 -5.21 -14.56
CA GLY A 33 9.57 -6.09 -15.58
C GLY A 33 9.92 -7.50 -15.09
N MET A 34 9.71 -7.79 -13.81
CA MET A 34 10.10 -9.07 -13.23
C MET A 34 9.10 -10.18 -13.57
N GLY A 35 9.62 -11.39 -13.75
CA GLY A 35 8.81 -12.58 -13.98
C GLY A 35 8.12 -13.07 -12.70
N ASN A 36 7.34 -14.14 -12.82
CA ASN A 36 6.63 -14.73 -11.69
C ASN A 36 7.43 -15.92 -11.12
N SER A 37 8.31 -15.64 -10.15
CA SER A 37 9.08 -16.66 -9.43
C SER A 37 9.02 -16.42 -7.92
N ASN A 38 9.33 -17.45 -7.12
CA ASN A 38 9.38 -17.31 -5.67
C ASN A 38 10.40 -16.23 -5.23
N ALA A 39 11.52 -16.10 -5.92
CA ALA A 39 12.50 -15.06 -5.63
C ALA A 39 11.94 -13.65 -5.88
N VAL A 40 11.11 -13.48 -6.93
CA VAL A 40 10.42 -12.20 -7.18
C VAL A 40 9.35 -11.96 -6.12
N MET A 41 8.64 -12.99 -5.66
CA MET A 41 7.69 -12.87 -4.55
C MET A 41 8.39 -12.42 -3.26
N ASP A 42 9.50 -13.04 -2.89
CA ASP A 42 10.28 -12.66 -1.70
C ASP A 42 10.78 -11.22 -1.80
N PHE A 43 11.21 -10.81 -3.00
CA PHE A 43 11.62 -9.44 -3.27
C PHE A 43 10.44 -8.45 -3.14
N MET A 44 9.29 -8.75 -3.74
CA MET A 44 8.07 -7.93 -3.59
C MET A 44 7.65 -7.77 -2.12
N ILE A 45 7.76 -8.82 -1.31
CA ILE A 45 7.46 -8.75 0.13
C ILE A 45 8.39 -7.75 0.82
N ARG A 46 9.69 -7.78 0.52
CA ARG A 46 10.66 -6.83 1.07
C ARG A 46 10.36 -5.39 0.65
N CYS A 47 10.09 -5.16 -0.64
CA CYS A 47 9.70 -3.85 -1.14
C CYS A 47 8.44 -3.32 -0.45
N ALA A 48 7.46 -4.18 -0.17
CA ALA A 48 6.26 -3.80 0.56
C ALA A 48 6.54 -3.42 2.02
N GLN A 49 7.46 -4.13 2.69
CA GLN A 49 7.91 -3.79 4.04
C GLN A 49 8.65 -2.46 4.07
N GLU A 50 9.56 -2.22 3.13
CA GLU A 50 10.30 -0.95 3.01
C GLU A 50 9.37 0.24 2.72
N ALA A 51 8.40 0.05 1.82
CA ALA A 51 7.37 1.05 1.55
C ALA A 51 6.51 1.34 2.79
N TRP A 52 6.15 0.31 3.57
CA TRP A 52 5.39 0.46 4.81
C TRP A 52 6.13 1.33 5.83
N GLU A 53 7.41 1.07 6.06
CA GLU A 53 8.24 1.87 6.97
C GLU A 53 8.35 3.33 6.54
N THR A 54 8.31 3.60 5.22
CA THR A 54 8.40 4.97 4.67
C THR A 54 7.11 5.77 4.89
N LEU A 55 5.94 5.14 4.86
CA LEU A 55 4.66 5.85 5.03
C LEU A 55 4.56 6.48 6.43
N GLY A 56 5.07 5.81 7.47
CA GLY A 56 5.14 6.34 8.82
C GLY A 56 3.77 6.54 9.51
N PRO A 57 3.74 6.58 10.86
CA PRO A 57 2.49 6.59 11.62
C PRO A 57 1.66 7.87 11.45
N GLU A 58 2.29 9.02 11.22
CA GLU A 58 1.58 10.30 11.06
C GLU A 58 0.70 10.32 9.81
N LEU A 59 1.20 9.79 8.70
CA LEU A 59 0.46 9.72 7.44
C LEU A 59 -0.70 8.72 7.55
N LEU A 60 -0.48 7.60 8.22
CA LEU A 60 -1.50 6.58 8.47
C LEU A 60 -2.63 7.12 9.36
N ASN A 61 -2.28 7.88 10.40
CA ASN A 61 -3.28 8.52 11.27
C ASN A 61 -4.12 9.55 10.50
N LYS A 62 -3.47 10.41 9.69
CA LYS A 62 -4.19 11.36 8.82
C LYS A 62 -5.13 10.67 7.84
N LEU A 63 -4.71 9.53 7.27
CA LEU A 63 -5.54 8.74 6.38
C LEU A 63 -6.77 8.17 7.10
N ALA A 64 -6.59 7.66 8.32
CA ALA A 64 -7.67 7.13 9.13
C ALA A 64 -8.66 8.23 9.59
N GLU A 65 -8.15 9.41 9.95
CA GLU A 65 -8.95 10.56 10.39
C GLU A 65 -9.69 11.24 9.23
N GLY A 66 -9.09 11.35 8.05
CA GLY A 66 -9.68 11.99 6.87
C GLY A 66 -10.84 11.21 6.23
N MET A 67 -11.17 10.04 6.77
CA MET A 67 -12.23 9.14 6.28
C MET A 67 -13.39 8.98 7.28
N GLN A 68 -13.45 9.86 8.30
CA GLN A 68 -14.52 9.96 9.31
C GLN A 68 -15.74 10.72 8.80
#